data_AF-A0A497HYJ5-F1
#
_entry.id   AF-A0A497HYJ5-F1
#
_cell.length_a   1.000
_cell.length_b   1.000
_cell.length_c   1.000
_cell.angle_alpha   90.00
_cell.angle_beta   90.00
_cell.angle_gamma   90.00
#
_symmetry.space_group_name_H-M   'P 1'
#
loop_
_entity.id
_entity.type
_entity.pdbx_description
1 polymer ?
#
loop_
_entity_poly.entity_id
_entity_poly.type
_entity_poly.pdbx_seq_one_letter_code
_entity_poly.pdbx_strand_id
1 'polypeptide(L)'
;YENVALVVLNFELENWLNGTFVKSLFIRKYDEKNLQELKDFYNSELCSSNYDINTTFTKKLLDLGALNAWIAGNDRAYNNALTQVKKCIDTFNSSGTFVKSELNNIKIYLDLLKNKLENREKSTVKKIFEEELNRSNIEEQLKAKFRGLEEFLLGSEHLDEKRKTVKNSAVEEIKEKIFLKPPSPSRLMRVWNNTKEFFEDLRKYICEESLPIERYVLMIDKTSKKLDKRAWKVEISVEGKKRTGEIVFDGKDCITVTPHINKFIEDNKNTQLKIKVIDREEYTENEFSAKFKEKRIVRGYRIISISPNMFMFLVPASKVFNLVIEIKKRYMEQFGKVYGKLPLNVGVVYFKRKTPFFAALDSARRFKEVFKFDKEEGYISGSVNEDYPYLHLRIKVKGKEILWKVNYTLGDGEIDYYHPYILVGEGGIALSDMRVKHVLSLEKGEKIKIYPSYFDFEYLDTTRRRFDIILEKEKRPHRIFGEKGSRPYYMEEINNFKKLWEIFCGNNSQKKKINTSQIQNFESVLISKIEEWGLNDIYFDQKNKKMELFQALIEDSIIGILDIPKMIKKDEQLIKNPDFESIKQSVLSGLFFDVIELYMSIMKRKPEEVSE
;
A
#
# COMPACT_ATOMS: atom_id res chain seq x y z
N TYR A 1 -4.13 -37.13 2.73
CA TYR A 1 -3.54 -36.07 1.90
C TYR A 1 -4.05 -34.73 2.40
N GLU A 2 -3.16 -33.76 2.51
CA GLU A 2 -3.48 -32.37 2.79
C GLU A 2 -4.28 -31.76 1.64
N ASN A 3 -5.07 -30.71 1.93
CA ASN A 3 -5.69 -29.88 0.90
C ASN A 3 -4.61 -29.07 0.17
N VAL A 4 -4.92 -28.66 -1.06
CA VAL A 4 -4.05 -27.82 -1.89
C VAL A 4 -4.67 -26.44 -2.01
N ALA A 5 -3.84 -25.42 -2.14
CA ALA A 5 -4.28 -24.06 -2.39
C ALA A 5 -3.64 -23.51 -3.66
N LEU A 6 -4.45 -22.91 -4.52
CA LEU A 6 -4.02 -22.04 -5.61
C LEU A 6 -4.13 -20.60 -5.12
N VAL A 7 -2.98 -19.95 -4.94
CA VAL A 7 -2.89 -18.54 -4.55
C VAL A 7 -2.78 -17.70 -5.82
N VAL A 8 -3.57 -16.63 -5.90
CA VAL A 8 -3.49 -15.60 -6.92
C VAL A 8 -3.20 -14.25 -6.27
N LEU A 9 -2.07 -13.66 -6.65
CA LEU A 9 -1.69 -12.30 -6.30
C LEU A 9 -1.91 -11.41 -7.52
N ASN A 10 -2.51 -10.23 -7.35
CA ASN A 10 -2.78 -9.32 -8.46
C ASN A 10 -2.58 -7.86 -8.06
N PHE A 11 -1.77 -7.13 -8.85
CA PHE A 11 -1.70 -5.68 -8.80
C PHE A 11 -2.70 -5.02 -9.75
N GLU A 12 -3.23 -3.88 -9.35
CA GLU A 12 -4.04 -3.02 -10.22
C GLU A 12 -3.17 -1.93 -10.85
N LEU A 13 -2.68 -2.20 -12.06
CA LEU A 13 -1.73 -1.34 -12.74
C LEU A 13 -2.36 -0.32 -13.69
N GLU A 14 -3.68 -0.30 -13.85
CA GLU A 14 -4.34 0.53 -14.88
C GLU A 14 -4.00 2.02 -14.76
N ASN A 15 -4.20 2.61 -13.58
CA ASN A 15 -3.88 4.01 -13.30
C ASN A 15 -2.38 4.31 -13.24
N TRP A 16 -1.55 3.28 -13.11
CA TRP A 16 -0.09 3.41 -13.21
C TRP A 16 0.37 3.42 -14.66
N LEU A 17 -0.18 2.52 -15.49
CA LEU A 17 0.23 2.33 -16.88
C LEU A 17 -0.40 3.37 -17.82
N ASN A 18 -1.54 3.95 -17.46
CA ASN A 18 -2.09 5.14 -18.13
C ASN A 18 -1.36 6.45 -17.71
N GLY A 19 -0.45 6.37 -16.74
CA GLY A 19 0.41 7.47 -16.30
C GLY A 19 -0.17 8.38 -15.22
N THR A 20 -1.42 8.20 -14.80
CA THR A 20 -2.09 9.03 -13.78
C THR A 20 -1.34 9.00 -12.46
N PHE A 21 -1.04 7.82 -11.93
CA PHE A 21 -0.29 7.68 -10.68
C PHE A 21 1.21 7.89 -10.84
N VAL A 22 1.76 7.77 -12.05
CA VAL A 22 3.15 8.16 -12.30
C VAL A 22 3.34 9.66 -12.13
N LYS A 23 2.34 10.49 -12.48
CA LYS A 23 2.37 11.93 -12.18
C LYS A 23 2.34 12.22 -10.68
N SER A 24 1.75 11.34 -9.88
CA SER A 24 1.81 11.44 -8.41
C SER A 24 3.20 11.16 -7.85
N LEU A 25 4.11 10.62 -8.68
CA LEU A 25 5.51 10.45 -8.34
C LEU A 25 6.30 11.68 -8.78
N PHE A 26 7.36 12.02 -8.05
CA PHE A 26 8.30 13.09 -8.41
C PHE A 26 7.68 14.49 -8.43
N ILE A 27 6.99 14.85 -7.36
CA ILE A 27 6.60 16.24 -7.12
C ILE A 27 7.86 17.00 -6.67
N ARG A 28 8.38 17.90 -7.51
CA ARG A 28 9.48 18.79 -7.10
C ARG A 28 8.99 19.62 -5.90
N LYS A 29 9.83 19.76 -4.87
CA LYS A 29 9.51 20.59 -3.71
C LYS A 29 9.17 21.99 -4.20
N TYR A 30 8.02 22.49 -3.78
CA TYR A 30 7.63 23.87 -4.01
C TYR A 30 7.00 24.43 -2.75
N ASP A 31 7.15 25.73 -2.58
CA ASP A 31 6.47 26.48 -1.54
C ASP A 31 5.46 27.39 -2.23
N GLU A 32 4.19 27.28 -1.84
CA GLU A 32 3.10 27.98 -2.50
C GLU A 32 3.19 29.50 -2.32
N LYS A 33 3.70 29.94 -1.16
CA LYS A 33 3.93 31.37 -0.89
C LYS A 33 5.04 31.91 -1.78
N ASN A 34 6.18 31.22 -1.86
CA ASN A 34 7.29 31.59 -2.74
C ASN A 34 6.88 31.56 -4.22
N LEU A 35 6.02 30.61 -4.62
CA LEU A 35 5.51 30.53 -5.98
C LEU A 35 4.59 31.72 -6.31
N GLN A 36 3.72 32.09 -5.38
CA GLN A 36 2.86 33.27 -5.52
C GLN A 36 3.72 34.55 -5.57
N GLU A 37 4.72 34.66 -4.70
CA GLU A 37 5.65 35.80 -4.67
C GLU A 37 6.43 35.95 -5.98
N LEU A 38 6.94 34.85 -6.54
CA LEU A 38 7.63 34.88 -7.84
C LEU A 38 6.68 35.26 -8.98
N LYS A 39 5.43 34.77 -8.94
CA LYS A 39 4.39 35.12 -9.91
C LYS A 39 4.02 36.60 -9.84
N ASP A 40 3.85 37.13 -8.64
CA ASP A 40 3.54 38.55 -8.42
C ASP A 40 4.69 39.43 -8.89
N PHE A 41 5.94 39.02 -8.63
CA PHE A 41 7.13 39.69 -9.18
C PHE A 41 7.07 39.77 -10.71
N TYR A 42 6.90 38.64 -11.42
CA TYR A 42 6.84 38.61 -12.91
C TYR A 42 5.72 39.44 -13.53
N ASN A 43 4.67 39.74 -12.76
CA ASN A 43 3.53 40.55 -13.17
C ASN A 43 3.57 41.99 -12.64
N SER A 44 4.61 42.34 -11.88
CA SER A 44 4.79 43.69 -11.30
C SER A 44 5.66 44.60 -12.17
N GLU A 45 5.64 45.88 -11.87
CA GLU A 45 6.49 46.91 -12.48
C GLU A 45 7.98 46.71 -12.15
N LEU A 46 8.31 45.97 -11.09
CA LEU A 46 9.67 45.65 -10.67
C LEU A 46 10.36 44.64 -11.61
N CYS A 47 9.60 43.91 -12.43
CA CYS A 47 10.14 42.91 -13.33
C CYS A 47 10.17 43.42 -14.78
N SER A 48 11.30 43.21 -15.44
CA SER A 48 11.48 43.52 -16.86
C SER A 48 10.96 42.40 -17.76
N SER A 49 10.90 42.63 -19.07
CA SER A 49 10.54 41.61 -20.06
C SER A 49 11.45 40.38 -20.05
N ASN A 50 12.68 40.52 -19.55
CA ASN A 50 13.68 39.46 -19.48
C ASN A 50 13.66 38.75 -18.12
N TYR A 51 12.62 38.97 -17.30
CA TYR A 51 12.47 38.37 -15.97
C TYR A 51 13.59 38.74 -14.98
N ASP A 52 14.29 39.86 -15.20
CA ASP A 52 15.26 40.47 -14.28
C ASP A 52 14.70 41.81 -13.76
N ILE A 53 15.37 42.43 -12.79
CA ILE A 53 14.97 43.71 -12.20
C ILE A 53 14.82 44.80 -13.27
N ASN A 54 13.67 45.49 -13.25
CA ASN A 54 13.38 46.59 -14.15
C ASN A 54 14.13 47.86 -13.73
N THR A 55 15.36 48.00 -14.21
CA THR A 55 16.24 49.15 -13.93
C THR A 55 15.65 50.49 -14.39
N THR A 56 14.74 50.48 -15.36
CA THR A 56 14.05 51.71 -15.79
C THR A 56 13.01 52.15 -14.76
N PHE A 57 12.30 51.21 -14.15
CA PHE A 57 11.36 51.50 -13.07
C PHE A 57 12.07 51.92 -11.79
N THR A 58 13.08 51.18 -11.34
CA THR A 58 13.87 51.52 -10.13
C THR A 58 14.55 52.88 -10.26
N LYS A 59 15.05 53.23 -11.46
CA LYS A 59 15.58 54.57 -11.74
C LYS A 59 14.53 55.67 -11.61
N LYS A 60 13.28 55.43 -11.99
CA LYS A 60 12.18 56.39 -11.79
C LYS A 60 11.76 56.47 -10.32
N LEU A 61 11.74 55.33 -9.63
CA LEU A 61 11.36 55.21 -8.21
C LEU A 61 12.38 55.89 -7.28
N LEU A 62 13.65 55.93 -7.69
CA LEU A 62 14.78 56.51 -6.94
C LEU A 62 15.54 57.54 -7.77
N ASP A 63 14.83 58.41 -8.48
CA ASP A 63 15.43 59.54 -9.21
C ASP A 63 15.82 60.66 -8.25
N LEU A 64 16.94 60.49 -7.56
CA LEU A 64 17.43 61.37 -6.49
C LEU A 64 18.71 62.14 -6.91
N GLY A 65 18.89 62.40 -8.21
CA GLY A 65 20.10 63.07 -8.73
C GLY A 65 20.31 64.51 -8.22
N ALA A 66 19.24 65.30 -8.09
CA ALA A 66 19.31 66.66 -7.55
C ALA A 66 19.57 66.66 -6.04
N LEU A 67 19.09 65.62 -5.34
CA LEU A 67 19.40 65.41 -3.92
C LEU A 67 20.90 65.18 -3.71
N ASN A 68 21.51 64.33 -4.54
CA ASN A 68 22.95 64.08 -4.49
C ASN A 68 23.75 65.38 -4.75
N ALA A 69 23.35 66.19 -5.73
CA ALA A 69 23.98 67.48 -5.99
C ALA A 69 23.86 68.47 -4.81
N TRP A 70 22.70 68.48 -4.14
CA TRP A 70 22.49 69.31 -2.95
C TRP A 70 23.35 68.85 -1.76
N ILE A 71 23.41 67.54 -1.50
CA ILE A 71 24.29 66.94 -0.49
C ILE A 71 25.76 67.32 -0.75
N ALA A 72 26.18 67.31 -2.02
CA ALA A 72 27.53 67.68 -2.45
C ALA A 72 27.87 69.18 -2.35
N GLY A 73 26.93 70.04 -1.95
CA GLY A 73 27.18 71.47 -1.72
C GLY A 73 26.54 72.43 -2.71
N ASN A 74 25.77 71.95 -3.69
CA ASN A 74 25.06 72.81 -4.63
C ASN A 74 23.68 73.22 -4.08
N ASP A 75 23.60 74.34 -3.37
CA ASP A 75 22.35 74.81 -2.77
C ASP A 75 21.24 75.15 -3.80
N ARG A 76 21.61 75.44 -5.05
CA ARG A 76 20.63 75.67 -6.14
C ARG A 76 19.83 74.40 -6.49
N ALA A 77 20.32 73.22 -6.09
CA ALA A 77 19.65 71.95 -6.33
C ALA A 77 18.54 71.62 -5.30
N TYR A 78 18.38 72.41 -4.22
CA TYR A 78 17.46 72.11 -3.12
C TYR A 78 15.99 71.97 -3.55
N ASN A 79 15.45 72.93 -4.31
CA ASN A 79 14.06 72.89 -4.76
C ASN A 79 13.80 71.71 -5.72
N ASN A 80 14.80 71.38 -6.55
CA ASN A 80 14.73 70.22 -7.44
C ASN A 80 14.80 68.91 -6.65
N ALA A 81 15.60 68.85 -5.57
CA ALA A 81 15.67 67.69 -4.67
C ALA A 81 14.32 67.44 -3.97
N LEU A 82 13.68 68.48 -3.43
CA LEU A 82 12.34 68.37 -2.84
C LEU A 82 11.30 67.88 -3.86
N THR A 83 11.37 68.39 -5.09
CA THR A 83 10.47 67.97 -6.19
C THR A 83 10.70 66.51 -6.56
N GLN A 84 11.96 66.07 -6.65
CA GLN A 84 12.32 64.68 -6.94
C GLN A 84 11.86 63.71 -5.85
N VAL A 85 12.06 64.04 -4.57
CA VAL A 85 11.62 63.18 -3.47
C VAL A 85 10.09 63.02 -3.48
N LYS A 86 9.34 64.11 -3.68
CA LYS A 86 7.87 64.05 -3.85
C LYS A 86 7.48 63.16 -5.02
N LYS A 87 8.13 63.31 -6.18
CA LYS A 87 7.89 62.49 -7.35
C LYS A 87 8.20 61.00 -7.12
N CYS A 88 9.26 60.68 -6.37
CA CYS A 88 9.59 59.31 -5.98
C CYS A 88 8.49 58.71 -5.09
N ILE A 89 8.00 59.48 -4.12
CA ILE A 89 6.85 59.11 -3.27
C ILE A 89 5.59 58.89 -4.12
N ASP A 90 5.29 59.77 -5.07
CA ASP A 90 4.12 59.64 -5.94
C ASP A 90 4.24 58.42 -6.87
N THR A 91 5.46 58.15 -7.36
CA THR A 91 5.77 56.94 -8.15
C THR A 91 5.52 55.68 -7.34
N PHE A 92 5.97 55.66 -6.07
CA PHE A 92 5.69 54.55 -5.16
C PHE A 92 4.19 54.40 -4.89
N ASN A 93 3.50 55.50 -4.56
CA ASN A 93 2.07 55.48 -4.25
C ASN A 93 1.21 55.04 -5.44
N SER A 94 1.68 55.26 -6.67
CA SER A 94 1.01 54.85 -7.91
C SER A 94 1.32 53.41 -8.32
N SER A 95 2.28 52.74 -7.68
CA SER A 95 2.66 51.37 -8.00
C SER A 95 1.64 50.32 -7.54
N GLY A 96 1.71 49.12 -8.13
CA GLY A 96 0.92 47.96 -7.77
C GLY A 96 1.06 47.53 -6.31
N THR A 97 0.10 46.73 -5.84
CA THR A 97 0.03 46.22 -4.46
C THR A 97 1.28 45.43 -4.06
N PHE A 98 1.79 44.59 -4.95
CA PHE A 98 3.01 43.83 -4.72
C PHE A 98 4.22 44.74 -4.46
N VAL A 99 4.45 45.73 -5.33
CA VAL A 99 5.56 46.68 -5.19
C VAL A 99 5.49 47.45 -3.88
N LYS A 100 4.28 47.88 -3.49
CA LYS A 100 4.06 48.57 -2.21
C LYS A 100 4.41 47.71 -1.01
N SER A 101 4.02 46.43 -1.05
CA SER A 101 4.34 45.47 0.01
C SER A 101 5.84 45.18 0.07
N GLU A 102 6.45 44.86 -1.07
CA GLU A 102 7.85 44.46 -1.19
C GLU A 102 8.80 45.61 -0.83
N LEU A 103 8.46 46.85 -1.20
CA LEU A 103 9.29 48.03 -1.01
C LEU A 103 8.78 48.99 0.08
N ASN A 104 8.01 48.48 1.04
CA ASN A 104 7.45 49.31 2.12
C ASN A 104 8.53 50.05 2.93
N ASN A 105 9.68 49.42 3.17
CA ASN A 105 10.81 50.07 3.85
C ASN A 105 11.34 51.28 3.07
N ILE A 106 11.40 51.18 1.73
CA ILE A 106 11.82 52.30 0.87
C ILE A 106 10.86 53.47 1.02
N LYS A 107 9.56 53.20 1.10
CA LYS A 107 8.56 54.26 1.34
C LYS A 107 8.75 54.96 2.67
N ILE A 108 8.96 54.20 3.75
CA ILE A 108 9.26 54.75 5.08
C ILE A 108 10.48 55.69 5.01
N TYR A 109 11.55 55.26 4.33
CA TYR A 109 12.74 56.08 4.16
C TYR A 109 12.53 57.29 3.25
N LEU A 110 11.74 57.19 2.20
CA LEU A 110 11.39 58.34 1.34
C LEU A 110 10.59 59.40 2.11
N ASP A 111 9.66 58.99 2.98
CA ASP A 111 8.90 59.92 3.83
C ASP A 111 9.78 60.55 4.90
N LEU A 112 10.66 59.77 5.54
CA LEU A 112 11.65 60.30 6.47
C LEU A 112 12.60 61.28 5.78
N LEU A 113 13.10 60.92 4.59
CA LEU A 113 13.96 61.75 3.77
C LEU A 113 13.28 63.08 3.44
N LYS A 114 12.01 63.07 3.05
CA LYS A 114 11.22 64.27 2.77
C LYS A 114 11.17 65.20 3.98
N ASN A 115 10.78 64.67 5.15
CA ASN A 115 10.69 65.46 6.38
C ASN A 115 12.05 66.06 6.77
N LYS A 116 13.12 65.27 6.68
CA LYS A 116 14.49 65.71 7.01
C LYS A 116 15.05 66.72 6.00
N LEU A 117 14.68 66.60 4.74
CA LEU A 117 15.03 67.55 3.69
C LEU A 117 14.28 68.89 3.84
N GLU A 118 13.01 68.86 4.24
CA GLU A 118 12.23 70.08 4.57
C GLU A 118 12.86 70.84 5.75
N ASN A 119 13.37 70.11 6.75
CA ASN A 119 14.11 70.67 7.89
C ASN A 119 15.58 71.03 7.61
N ARG A 120 16.07 70.80 6.38
CA ARG A 120 17.47 71.03 5.96
C ARG A 120 18.52 70.28 6.82
N GLU A 121 18.17 69.13 7.36
CA GLU A 121 19.09 68.28 8.16
C GLU A 121 20.06 67.52 7.24
N LYS A 122 21.03 68.23 6.66
CA LYS A 122 21.90 67.73 5.58
C LYS A 122 22.69 66.46 5.92
N SER A 123 23.19 66.33 7.15
CA SER A 123 23.91 65.13 7.61
C SER A 123 23.01 63.90 7.64
N THR A 124 21.80 64.03 8.20
CA THR A 124 20.79 62.96 8.28
C THR A 124 20.28 62.57 6.89
N VAL A 125 20.01 63.57 6.03
CA VAL A 125 19.58 63.35 4.63
C VAL A 125 20.64 62.58 3.84
N LYS A 126 21.92 62.95 4.00
CA LYS A 126 23.04 62.24 3.37
C LYS A 126 23.07 60.77 3.78
N LYS A 127 22.95 60.51 5.09
CA LYS A 127 22.96 59.15 5.63
C LYS A 127 21.84 58.28 5.05
N ILE A 128 20.60 58.77 5.05
CA ILE A 128 19.44 58.03 4.51
C ILE A 128 19.61 57.77 3.00
N PHE A 129 20.11 58.75 2.25
CA PHE A 129 20.33 58.61 0.81
C PHE A 129 21.41 57.56 0.47
N GLU A 130 22.55 57.61 1.16
CA GLU A 130 23.71 56.76 0.87
C GLU A 130 23.56 55.32 1.40
N GLU A 131 22.91 55.13 2.55
CA GLU A 131 22.79 53.84 3.22
C GLU A 131 21.48 53.11 2.85
N GLU A 132 20.35 53.81 2.89
CA GLU A 132 19.02 53.17 2.86
C GLU A 132 18.31 53.30 1.49
N LEU A 133 18.62 54.35 0.72
CA LEU A 133 18.01 54.64 -0.60
C LEU A 133 19.01 54.49 -1.76
N ASN A 134 20.12 53.80 -1.53
CA ASN A 134 21.10 53.51 -2.56
C ASN A 134 20.53 52.54 -3.59
N ARG A 135 20.22 53.06 -4.79
CA ARG A 135 19.59 52.29 -5.87
C ARG A 135 20.37 51.02 -6.22
N SER A 136 21.70 51.07 -6.31
CA SER A 136 22.50 49.92 -6.70
C SER A 136 22.40 48.79 -5.68
N ASN A 137 22.47 49.13 -4.39
CA ASN A 137 22.32 48.15 -3.30
C ASN A 137 20.93 47.51 -3.30
N ILE A 138 19.88 48.32 -3.51
CA ILE A 138 18.50 47.85 -3.58
C ILE A 138 18.30 46.92 -4.79
N GLU A 139 18.81 47.31 -5.95
CA GLU A 139 18.77 46.47 -7.17
C GLU A 139 19.49 45.13 -6.94
N GLU A 140 20.67 45.13 -6.32
CA GLU A 140 21.40 43.90 -5.98
C GLU A 140 20.63 43.00 -5.00
N GLN A 141 20.05 43.56 -3.95
CA GLN A 141 19.29 42.80 -2.95
C GLN A 141 18.05 42.14 -3.58
N LEU A 142 17.26 42.90 -4.35
CA LEU A 142 16.08 42.36 -5.05
C LEU A 142 16.48 41.29 -6.05
N LYS A 143 17.56 41.53 -6.81
CA LYS A 143 18.08 40.59 -7.79
C LYS A 143 18.56 39.30 -7.14
N ALA A 144 19.27 39.38 -6.02
CA ALA A 144 19.70 38.21 -5.26
C ALA A 144 18.50 37.41 -4.73
N LYS A 145 17.49 38.10 -4.17
CA LYS A 145 16.26 37.48 -3.67
C LYS A 145 15.51 36.72 -4.76
N PHE A 146 15.15 37.38 -5.87
CA PHE A 146 14.33 36.76 -6.91
C PHE A 146 15.09 35.74 -7.75
N ARG A 147 16.40 35.90 -7.95
CA ARG A 147 17.22 34.83 -8.54
C ARG A 147 17.32 33.61 -7.63
N GLY A 148 17.45 33.81 -6.31
CA GLY A 148 17.42 32.72 -5.34
C GLY A 148 16.08 31.97 -5.34
N LEU A 149 14.97 32.70 -5.39
CA LEU A 149 13.63 32.12 -5.53
C LEU A 149 13.45 31.36 -6.85
N GLU A 150 13.93 31.93 -7.96
CA GLU A 150 13.83 31.32 -9.29
C GLU A 150 14.66 30.04 -9.37
N GLU A 151 15.89 30.04 -8.85
CA GLU A 151 16.75 28.85 -8.81
C GLU A 151 16.12 27.76 -7.93
N PHE A 152 15.57 28.13 -6.77
CA PHE A 152 14.89 27.20 -5.86
C PHE A 152 13.65 26.55 -6.50
N LEU A 153 12.81 27.33 -7.19
CA LEU A 153 11.53 26.84 -7.74
C LEU A 153 11.68 26.22 -9.13
N LEU A 154 12.42 26.87 -10.03
CA LEU A 154 12.46 26.54 -11.46
C LEU A 154 13.73 25.74 -11.83
N GLY A 155 14.85 26.03 -11.18
CA GLY A 155 16.18 25.56 -11.57
C GLY A 155 16.58 26.00 -12.99
N SER A 156 17.69 25.49 -13.50
CA SER A 156 18.29 25.99 -14.75
C SER A 156 17.69 25.42 -16.06
N GLU A 157 17.07 24.24 -16.03
CA GLU A 157 16.55 23.58 -17.23
C GLU A 157 15.25 24.23 -17.76
N HIS A 158 15.17 24.51 -19.07
CA HIS A 158 13.98 25.07 -19.74
C HIS A 158 13.42 26.34 -19.07
N LEU A 159 14.31 27.18 -18.53
CA LEU A 159 13.96 28.31 -17.67
C LEU A 159 13.02 29.31 -18.34
N ASP A 160 13.21 29.63 -19.62
CA ASP A 160 12.37 30.60 -20.34
C ASP A 160 10.92 30.12 -20.51
N GLU A 161 10.71 28.83 -20.74
CA GLU A 161 9.36 28.24 -20.81
C GLU A 161 8.70 28.24 -19.43
N LYS A 162 9.45 27.91 -18.38
CA LYS A 162 8.97 27.95 -17.00
C LYS A 162 8.59 29.37 -16.58
N ARG A 163 9.42 30.38 -16.88
CA ARG A 163 9.13 31.80 -16.64
C ARG A 163 7.83 32.25 -17.30
N LYS A 164 7.64 31.91 -18.58
CA LYS A 164 6.38 32.18 -19.31
C LYS A 164 5.19 31.49 -18.65
N THR A 165 5.37 30.25 -18.20
CA THR A 165 4.33 29.47 -17.51
C THR A 165 3.93 30.14 -16.19
N VAL A 166 4.89 30.50 -15.33
CA VAL A 166 4.63 31.18 -14.05
C VAL A 166 3.90 32.52 -14.26
N LYS A 167 4.33 33.30 -15.25
CA LYS A 167 3.70 34.59 -15.55
C LYS A 167 2.24 34.44 -15.96
N ASN A 168 1.97 33.55 -16.92
CA ASN A 168 0.70 33.52 -17.65
C ASN A 168 -0.35 32.53 -17.11
N SER A 169 0.05 31.55 -16.29
CA SER A 169 -0.83 30.45 -15.86
C SER A 169 -1.35 30.64 -14.44
N ALA A 170 -2.49 30.06 -14.07
CA ALA A 170 -2.96 30.05 -12.68
C ALA A 170 -2.01 29.22 -11.78
N VAL A 171 -1.99 29.48 -10.47
CA VAL A 171 -1.10 28.77 -9.52
C VAL A 171 -1.24 27.25 -9.62
N GLU A 172 -2.46 26.73 -9.72
CA GLU A 172 -2.72 25.30 -9.89
C GLU A 172 -2.14 24.75 -11.20
N GLU A 173 -2.26 25.49 -12.30
CA GLU A 173 -1.70 25.09 -13.60
C GLU A 173 -0.16 25.14 -13.59
N ILE A 174 0.44 26.06 -12.83
CA ILE A 174 1.89 26.11 -12.62
C ILE A 174 2.35 24.88 -11.83
N LYS A 175 1.63 24.51 -10.75
CA LYS A 175 1.88 23.30 -9.96
C LYS A 175 1.93 22.07 -10.87
N GLU A 176 0.94 21.93 -11.75
CA GLU A 176 0.86 20.81 -12.70
C GLU A 176 1.99 20.81 -13.74
N LYS A 177 2.28 21.95 -14.37
CA LYS A 177 3.23 22.01 -15.49
C LYS A 177 4.69 21.96 -15.08
N ILE A 178 5.03 22.53 -13.93
CA ILE A 178 6.42 22.70 -13.49
C ILE A 178 6.84 21.62 -12.50
N PHE A 179 5.95 21.26 -11.57
CA PHE A 179 6.33 20.44 -10.43
C PHE A 179 5.94 18.97 -10.58
N LEU A 180 5.06 18.62 -11.54
CA LEU A 180 4.78 17.22 -11.89
C LEU A 180 5.64 16.76 -13.07
N LYS A 181 6.21 15.57 -12.97
CA LYS A 181 6.88 14.94 -14.12
C LYS A 181 5.86 14.21 -15.00
N PRO A 182 5.93 14.37 -16.34
CA PRO A 182 5.06 13.63 -17.23
C PRO A 182 5.39 12.12 -17.19
N PRO A 183 4.38 11.26 -17.42
CA PRO A 183 4.60 9.84 -17.59
C PRO A 183 5.40 9.62 -18.88
N SER A 184 6.66 9.20 -18.75
CA SER A 184 7.48 8.80 -19.89
C SER A 184 7.44 7.27 -20.05
N PRO A 185 7.67 6.73 -21.26
CA PRO A 185 7.75 5.29 -21.48
C PRO A 185 8.70 4.59 -20.50
N SER A 186 9.84 5.20 -20.18
CA SER A 186 10.81 4.68 -19.21
C SER A 186 10.25 4.62 -17.78
N ARG A 187 9.43 5.60 -17.35
CA ARG A 187 8.78 5.59 -16.03
C ARG A 187 7.71 4.51 -15.94
N LEU A 188 6.90 4.36 -16.99
CA LEU A 188 5.89 3.30 -17.08
C LEU A 188 6.56 1.91 -17.05
N MET A 189 7.63 1.73 -17.82
CA MET A 189 8.43 0.50 -17.84
C MET A 189 9.06 0.22 -16.46
N ARG A 190 9.46 1.24 -15.70
CA ARG A 190 9.98 1.05 -14.34
C ARG A 190 8.92 0.50 -13.39
N VAL A 191 7.68 1.00 -13.45
CA VAL A 191 6.58 0.43 -12.64
C VAL A 191 6.32 -1.03 -13.01
N TRP A 192 6.29 -1.32 -14.31
CA TRP A 192 6.13 -2.68 -14.84
C TRP A 192 7.25 -3.61 -14.37
N ASN A 193 8.51 -3.17 -14.44
CA ASN A 193 9.64 -3.99 -14.01
C ASN A 193 9.68 -4.17 -12.49
N ASN A 194 9.42 -3.14 -11.69
CA ASN A 194 9.43 -3.22 -10.23
C ASN A 194 8.40 -4.25 -9.72
N THR A 195 7.20 -4.28 -10.30
CA THR A 195 6.15 -5.24 -9.92
C THR A 195 6.47 -6.66 -10.39
N LYS A 196 7.11 -6.81 -11.55
CA LYS A 196 7.66 -8.09 -12.01
C LYS A 196 8.74 -8.63 -11.08
N GLU A 197 9.70 -7.77 -10.72
CA GLU A 197 10.82 -8.11 -9.85
C GLU A 197 10.32 -8.53 -8.46
N PHE A 198 9.35 -7.81 -7.89
CA PHE A 198 8.69 -8.21 -6.64
C PHE A 198 8.14 -9.64 -6.70
N PHE A 199 7.44 -10.02 -7.78
CA PHE A 199 6.93 -11.38 -7.90
C PHE A 199 8.03 -12.42 -8.13
N GLU A 200 9.11 -12.09 -8.86
CA GLU A 200 10.25 -13.00 -9.03
C GLU A 200 11.00 -13.23 -7.71
N ASP A 201 11.07 -12.21 -6.85
CA ASP A 201 11.67 -12.34 -5.53
C ASP A 201 10.76 -13.11 -4.56
N LEU A 202 9.45 -12.88 -4.60
CA LEU A 202 8.48 -13.71 -3.88
C LEU A 202 8.55 -15.17 -4.33
N ARG A 203 8.74 -15.44 -5.62
CA ARG A 203 8.92 -16.80 -6.15
C ARG A 203 10.10 -17.51 -5.50
N LYS A 204 11.26 -16.84 -5.38
CA LYS A 204 12.46 -17.40 -4.73
C LYS A 204 12.17 -17.72 -3.25
N TYR A 205 11.59 -16.75 -2.55
CA TYR A 205 11.21 -16.92 -1.14
C TYR A 205 10.24 -18.10 -0.93
N ILE A 206 9.16 -18.17 -1.73
CA ILE A 206 8.19 -19.27 -1.65
C ILE A 206 8.89 -20.61 -1.88
N CYS A 207 9.81 -20.68 -2.83
CA CYS A 207 10.58 -21.90 -3.10
C CYS A 207 11.39 -22.36 -1.88
N GLU A 208 12.04 -21.43 -1.19
CA GLU A 208 12.91 -21.69 -0.04
C GLU A 208 12.10 -22.15 1.19
N GLU A 209 10.97 -21.48 1.46
CA GLU A 209 10.08 -21.78 2.60
C GLU A 209 9.16 -22.98 2.37
N SER A 210 9.05 -23.43 1.12
CA SER A 210 8.21 -24.58 0.79
C SER A 210 8.74 -25.87 1.41
N LEU A 211 7.81 -26.68 1.90
CA LEU A 211 8.12 -27.95 2.55
C LEU A 211 9.00 -28.83 1.65
N PRO A 212 10.12 -29.35 2.16
CA PRO A 212 10.86 -30.38 1.45
C PRO A 212 10.01 -31.65 1.39
N ILE A 213 9.87 -32.21 0.20
CA ILE A 213 9.20 -33.46 -0.08
C ILE A 213 10.26 -34.43 -0.57
N GLU A 214 10.39 -35.55 0.14
CA GLU A 214 11.25 -36.63 -0.29
C GLU A 214 10.63 -37.40 -1.45
N ARG A 215 11.45 -37.65 -2.46
CA ARG A 215 11.15 -38.41 -3.66
C ARG A 215 12.18 -39.50 -3.78
N TYR A 216 11.74 -40.74 -3.93
CA TYR A 216 12.65 -41.86 -4.05
C TYR A 216 12.83 -42.13 -5.54
N VAL A 217 14.08 -42.21 -5.97
CA VAL A 217 14.44 -42.54 -7.34
C VAL A 217 14.79 -44.01 -7.37
N LEU A 218 14.10 -44.76 -8.21
CA LEU A 218 14.35 -46.16 -8.49
C LEU A 218 14.91 -46.28 -9.91
N MET A 219 15.91 -47.13 -10.10
CA MET A 219 16.43 -47.46 -11.43
C MET A 219 15.77 -48.74 -11.92
N ILE A 220 15.14 -48.70 -13.09
CA ILE A 220 14.53 -49.87 -13.74
C ILE A 220 15.49 -50.54 -14.74
N ASP A 221 15.33 -51.85 -14.90
CA ASP A 221 16.14 -52.71 -15.77
C ASP A 221 15.96 -52.39 -17.27
N LYS A 222 14.73 -52.06 -17.68
CA LYS A 222 14.37 -51.74 -19.08
C LYS A 222 13.80 -50.33 -19.18
N THR A 223 14.14 -49.62 -20.24
CA THR A 223 13.64 -48.25 -20.48
C THR A 223 12.12 -48.26 -20.67
N SER A 224 11.44 -47.37 -19.98
CA SER A 224 9.99 -47.18 -19.99
C SER A 224 9.46 -46.48 -21.27
N LYS A 225 9.93 -46.87 -22.47
CA LYS A 225 9.72 -46.13 -23.74
C LYS A 225 8.26 -45.83 -24.10
N LYS A 226 7.29 -46.57 -23.58
CA LYS A 226 5.86 -46.37 -23.81
C LYS A 226 5.16 -45.51 -22.76
N LEU A 227 5.82 -45.20 -21.64
CA LEU A 227 5.25 -44.41 -20.56
C LEU A 227 5.71 -42.97 -20.70
N ASP A 228 4.76 -42.05 -20.72
CA ASP A 228 5.04 -40.61 -20.71
C ASP A 228 5.43 -40.13 -19.31
N LYS A 229 5.81 -38.84 -19.20
CA LYS A 229 6.23 -38.22 -17.92
C LYS A 229 5.06 -37.86 -16.99
N ARG A 230 3.86 -38.44 -17.19
CA ARG A 230 2.75 -38.25 -16.25
C ARG A 230 2.93 -39.13 -15.01
N ALA A 231 2.14 -38.87 -13.98
CA ALA A 231 2.10 -39.73 -12.80
C ALA A 231 1.25 -40.96 -13.10
N TRP A 232 1.87 -42.13 -13.11
CA TRP A 232 1.22 -43.42 -13.35
C TRP A 232 0.89 -44.10 -12.03
N LYS A 233 -0.30 -44.69 -11.94
CA LYS A 233 -0.64 -45.52 -10.78
C LYS A 233 0.09 -46.86 -10.87
N VAL A 234 0.80 -47.23 -9.82
CA VAL A 234 1.62 -48.45 -9.76
C VAL A 234 1.36 -49.27 -8.49
N GLU A 235 1.64 -50.57 -8.58
CA GLU A 235 1.84 -51.50 -7.47
C GLU A 235 3.34 -51.80 -7.36
N ILE A 236 3.94 -51.52 -6.21
CA ILE A 236 5.31 -51.90 -5.88
C ILE A 236 5.24 -53.12 -4.97
N SER A 237 6.01 -54.16 -5.27
CA SER A 237 6.03 -55.40 -4.52
C SER A 237 7.42 -55.97 -4.29
N VAL A 238 7.59 -56.66 -3.17
CA VAL A 238 8.79 -57.40 -2.77
C VAL A 238 8.39 -58.49 -1.78
N GLU A 239 8.89 -59.72 -1.96
CA GLU A 239 8.65 -60.86 -1.04
C GLU A 239 7.18 -61.04 -0.62
N GLY A 240 6.25 -60.89 -1.57
CA GLY A 240 4.81 -61.03 -1.33
C GLY A 240 4.11 -59.81 -0.68
N LYS A 241 4.86 -58.83 -0.14
CA LYS A 241 4.31 -57.56 0.34
C LYS A 241 4.08 -56.59 -0.81
N LYS A 242 2.97 -55.85 -0.76
CA LYS A 242 2.53 -54.94 -1.82
C LYS A 242 2.11 -53.58 -1.29
N ARG A 243 2.40 -52.54 -2.05
CA ARG A 243 1.92 -51.17 -1.82
C ARG A 243 1.56 -50.51 -3.14
N THR A 244 0.46 -49.77 -3.15
CA THR A 244 0.04 -48.98 -4.31
C THR A 244 0.45 -47.53 -4.13
N GLY A 245 0.80 -46.87 -5.22
CA GLY A 245 1.20 -45.47 -5.24
C GLY A 245 1.23 -44.92 -6.64
N GLU A 246 1.89 -43.78 -6.80
CA GLU A 246 2.10 -43.15 -8.09
C GLU A 246 3.58 -42.91 -8.33
N ILE A 247 4.02 -43.13 -9.57
CA ILE A 247 5.41 -42.96 -10.02
C ILE A 247 5.41 -42.20 -11.36
N VAL A 248 6.38 -41.32 -11.55
CA VAL A 248 6.72 -40.74 -12.87
C VAL A 248 7.90 -41.52 -13.43
N PHE A 249 7.79 -41.92 -14.70
CA PHE A 249 8.85 -42.58 -15.44
C PHE A 249 9.65 -41.55 -16.25
N ASP A 250 10.97 -41.57 -16.12
CA ASP A 250 11.91 -40.74 -16.88
C ASP A 250 13.06 -41.61 -17.41
N GLY A 251 12.83 -42.24 -18.56
CA GLY A 251 13.79 -43.15 -19.17
C GLY A 251 13.99 -44.43 -18.34
N LYS A 252 15.12 -44.52 -17.64
CA LYS A 252 15.45 -45.62 -16.71
C LYS A 252 15.23 -45.26 -15.24
N ASP A 253 14.91 -44.01 -14.94
CA ASP A 253 14.63 -43.58 -13.58
C ASP A 253 13.11 -43.54 -13.36
N CYS A 254 12.70 -43.95 -12.16
CA CYS A 254 11.32 -43.94 -11.69
C CYS A 254 11.26 -43.13 -10.40
N ILE A 255 10.48 -42.05 -10.39
CA ILE A 255 10.43 -41.10 -9.28
C ILE A 255 9.08 -41.21 -8.57
N THR A 256 9.09 -41.43 -7.25
CA THR A 256 7.84 -41.55 -6.48
C THR A 256 7.05 -40.25 -6.42
N VAL A 257 5.74 -40.28 -6.66
CA VAL A 257 4.82 -39.13 -6.57
C VAL A 257 4.01 -39.15 -5.26
N THR A 258 3.77 -40.32 -4.68
CA THR A 258 3.06 -40.44 -3.40
C THR A 258 4.03 -40.72 -2.24
N PRO A 259 4.11 -39.88 -1.19
CA PRO A 259 5.09 -40.09 -0.12
C PRO A 259 4.92 -41.39 0.68
N HIS A 260 3.70 -41.94 0.77
CA HIS A 260 3.43 -43.13 1.58
C HIS A 260 4.10 -44.42 1.07
N ILE A 261 4.52 -44.47 -0.20
CA ILE A 261 5.31 -45.59 -0.73
C ILE A 261 6.80 -45.46 -0.42
N ASN A 262 7.29 -44.28 -0.04
CA ASN A 262 8.72 -44.06 0.23
C ASN A 262 9.19 -44.94 1.39
N LYS A 263 8.41 -45.05 2.47
CA LYS A 263 8.77 -45.91 3.62
C LYS A 263 8.92 -47.37 3.21
N PHE A 264 8.00 -47.87 2.38
CA PHE A 264 8.08 -49.23 1.86
C PHE A 264 9.32 -49.46 0.99
N ILE A 265 9.72 -48.47 0.19
CA ILE A 265 10.95 -48.55 -0.59
C ILE A 265 12.18 -48.51 0.32
N GLU A 266 12.20 -47.62 1.33
CA GLU A 266 13.32 -47.49 2.27
C GLU A 266 13.57 -48.79 3.04
N ASP A 267 12.50 -49.38 3.58
CA ASP A 267 12.55 -50.64 4.32
C ASP A 267 13.11 -51.80 3.47
N ASN A 268 13.04 -51.68 2.14
CA ASN A 268 13.44 -52.70 1.18
C ASN A 268 14.53 -52.22 0.20
N LYS A 269 15.29 -51.17 0.56
CA LYS A 269 16.23 -50.48 -0.36
C LYS A 269 17.34 -51.38 -0.94
N ASN A 270 17.72 -52.43 -0.22
CA ASN A 270 18.78 -53.37 -0.61
C ASN A 270 18.26 -54.55 -1.43
N THR A 271 16.96 -54.59 -1.74
CA THR A 271 16.32 -55.69 -2.46
C THR A 271 15.87 -55.24 -3.85
N GLN A 272 15.58 -56.21 -4.72
CA GLN A 272 15.02 -55.96 -6.04
C GLN A 272 13.50 -55.84 -5.93
N LEU A 273 12.99 -54.65 -6.25
CA LEU A 273 11.57 -54.32 -6.22
C LEU A 273 10.94 -54.65 -7.58
N LYS A 274 9.64 -54.99 -7.57
CA LYS A 274 8.84 -55.13 -8.79
C LYS A 274 7.82 -54.00 -8.85
N ILE A 275 7.83 -53.22 -9.93
CA ILE A 275 6.90 -52.12 -10.18
C ILE A 275 5.95 -52.53 -11.30
N LYS A 276 4.67 -52.69 -11.00
CA LYS A 276 3.63 -52.98 -11.98
C LYS A 276 2.72 -51.77 -12.18
N VAL A 277 2.58 -51.28 -13.40
CA VAL A 277 1.60 -50.21 -13.72
C VAL A 277 0.19 -50.80 -13.68
N ILE A 278 -0.73 -50.12 -12.99
CA ILE A 278 -2.11 -50.57 -12.72
C ILE A 278 -3.18 -49.57 -13.18
N ASP A 279 -2.82 -48.59 -14.01
CA ASP A 279 -3.78 -47.67 -14.62
C ASP A 279 -4.68 -48.42 -15.63
N ARG A 280 -5.97 -48.09 -15.63
CA ARG A 280 -7.02 -48.93 -16.24
C ARG A 280 -7.06 -48.90 -17.78
N GLU A 281 -6.19 -48.12 -18.43
CA GLU A 281 -6.38 -47.78 -19.84
C GLU A 281 -5.44 -48.46 -20.85
N GLU A 282 -4.38 -49.19 -20.46
CA GLU A 282 -3.51 -49.84 -21.46
C GLU A 282 -3.00 -51.25 -21.08
N TYR A 283 -3.19 -52.18 -22.02
CA TYR A 283 -2.79 -53.59 -21.96
C TYR A 283 -1.31 -53.82 -22.36
N THR A 284 -0.77 -54.94 -21.85
CA THR A 284 0.51 -55.65 -22.15
C THR A 284 1.76 -55.23 -21.34
N GLU A 285 2.17 -56.13 -20.45
CA GLU A 285 3.39 -56.17 -19.59
C GLU A 285 4.05 -54.83 -19.22
N ASN A 286 3.53 -54.20 -18.18
CA ASN A 286 4.10 -53.01 -17.56
C ASN A 286 4.74 -53.31 -16.20
N GLU A 287 5.42 -54.46 -16.09
CA GLU A 287 6.16 -54.84 -14.89
C GLU A 287 7.66 -54.59 -15.10
N PHE A 288 8.26 -53.84 -14.18
CA PHE A 288 9.67 -53.48 -14.20
C PHE A 288 10.36 -54.00 -12.96
N SER A 289 11.56 -54.53 -13.13
CA SER A 289 12.45 -54.75 -12.01
C SER A 289 13.15 -53.43 -11.68
N ALA A 290 13.07 -53.00 -10.42
CA ALA A 290 13.62 -51.74 -9.97
C ALA A 290 14.54 -51.91 -8.75
N LYS A 291 15.59 -51.11 -8.67
CA LYS A 291 16.44 -50.99 -7.47
C LYS A 291 16.43 -49.56 -6.98
N PHE A 292 16.53 -49.37 -5.67
CA PHE A 292 16.69 -48.05 -5.09
C PHE A 292 18.00 -47.42 -5.58
N LYS A 293 17.91 -46.18 -6.07
CA LYS A 293 19.05 -45.40 -6.59
C LYS A 293 19.45 -44.31 -5.61
N GLU A 294 18.53 -43.41 -5.29
CA GLU A 294 18.81 -42.26 -4.42
C GLU A 294 17.54 -41.64 -3.83
N LYS A 295 17.73 -40.79 -2.82
CA LYS A 295 16.70 -39.88 -2.32
C LYS A 295 16.90 -38.50 -2.95
N ARG A 296 15.85 -37.97 -3.54
CA ARG A 296 15.80 -36.61 -4.09
C ARG A 296 14.85 -35.77 -3.25
N ILE A 297 15.29 -34.58 -2.85
CA ILE A 297 14.42 -33.60 -2.18
C ILE A 297 13.87 -32.65 -3.22
N VAL A 298 12.54 -32.48 -3.25
CA VAL A 298 11.85 -31.46 -4.05
C VAL A 298 11.08 -30.54 -3.13
N ARG A 299 10.73 -29.34 -3.60
CA ARG A 299 9.94 -28.39 -2.81
C ARG A 299 8.46 -28.54 -3.13
N GLY A 300 7.61 -28.52 -2.09
CA GLY A 300 6.16 -28.64 -2.19
C GLY A 300 5.49 -27.37 -2.69
N TYR A 301 5.86 -26.85 -3.85
CA TYR A 301 5.17 -25.74 -4.51
C TYR A 301 5.20 -25.90 -6.03
N ARG A 302 4.33 -25.16 -6.72
CA ARG A 302 4.34 -25.11 -8.18
C ARG A 302 3.91 -23.75 -8.69
N ILE A 303 4.74 -23.13 -9.52
CA ILE A 303 4.36 -21.89 -10.22
C ILE A 303 3.41 -22.25 -11.36
N ILE A 304 2.32 -21.50 -11.48
CA ILE A 304 1.37 -21.61 -12.60
C ILE A 304 1.66 -20.51 -13.62
N SER A 305 1.78 -19.26 -13.17
CA SER A 305 2.06 -18.12 -14.04
C SER A 305 2.69 -16.99 -13.24
N ILE A 306 3.64 -16.27 -13.83
CA ILE A 306 4.21 -15.05 -13.29
C ILE A 306 4.19 -13.97 -14.37
N SER A 307 3.67 -12.81 -14.01
CA SER A 307 3.55 -11.63 -14.86
C SER A 307 3.55 -10.39 -13.97
N PRO A 308 3.83 -9.19 -14.49
CA PRO A 308 4.01 -8.00 -13.66
C PRO A 308 2.78 -7.60 -12.85
N ASN A 309 1.59 -7.89 -13.35
CA ASN A 309 0.34 -7.64 -12.63
C ASN A 309 -0.23 -8.87 -11.92
N MET A 310 0.30 -10.08 -12.15
CA MET A 310 -0.30 -11.30 -11.59
C MET A 310 0.72 -12.41 -11.35
N PHE A 311 0.65 -13.02 -10.17
CA PHE A 311 1.43 -14.21 -9.80
C PHE A 311 0.50 -15.29 -9.25
N MET A 312 0.54 -16.48 -9.87
CA MET A 312 -0.26 -17.65 -9.50
C MET A 312 0.62 -18.85 -9.18
N PHE A 313 0.38 -19.49 -8.05
CA PHE A 313 1.15 -20.66 -7.62
C PHE A 313 0.34 -21.58 -6.70
N LEU A 314 0.74 -22.86 -6.67
CA LEU A 314 0.18 -23.89 -5.80
C LEU A 314 1.10 -24.14 -4.60
N VAL A 315 0.49 -24.28 -3.43
CA VAL A 315 1.14 -24.67 -2.18
C VAL A 315 0.20 -25.56 -1.34
N PRO A 316 0.73 -26.32 -0.37
CA PRO A 316 -0.06 -27.00 0.65
C PRO A 316 -0.91 -25.99 1.42
N ALA A 317 -2.18 -26.34 1.69
CA ALA A 317 -3.13 -25.44 2.34
C ALA A 317 -2.63 -24.94 3.71
N SER A 318 -1.95 -25.78 4.47
CA SER A 318 -1.41 -25.48 5.80
C SER A 318 -0.34 -24.38 5.82
N LYS A 319 0.24 -24.02 4.66
CA LYS A 319 1.29 -23.00 4.55
C LYS A 319 0.79 -21.65 4.09
N VAL A 320 -0.38 -21.59 3.47
CA VAL A 320 -0.88 -20.38 2.81
C VAL A 320 -0.95 -19.20 3.76
N PHE A 321 -1.55 -19.37 4.95
CA PHE A 321 -1.83 -18.22 5.79
C PHE A 321 -0.55 -17.51 6.29
N ASN A 322 0.47 -18.30 6.67
CA ASN A 322 1.79 -17.75 7.01
C ASN A 322 2.42 -17.03 5.81
N LEU A 323 2.27 -17.61 4.62
CA LEU A 323 2.78 -17.01 3.39
C LEU A 323 2.08 -15.69 3.05
N VAL A 324 0.76 -15.60 3.24
CA VAL A 324 -0.01 -14.36 3.01
C VAL A 324 0.44 -13.24 3.95
N ILE A 325 0.72 -13.55 5.22
CA ILE A 325 1.29 -12.58 6.18
C ILE A 325 2.65 -12.07 5.69
N GLU A 326 3.52 -12.96 5.22
CA GLU A 326 4.83 -12.53 4.72
C GLU A 326 4.72 -11.75 3.41
N ILE A 327 3.83 -12.15 2.49
CA ILE A 327 3.56 -11.41 1.25
C ILE A 327 3.14 -9.97 1.58
N LYS A 328 2.22 -9.79 2.53
CA LYS A 328 1.81 -8.47 3.02
C LYS A 328 2.99 -7.67 3.55
N LYS A 329 3.84 -8.28 4.38
CA LYS A 329 5.01 -7.62 4.96
C LYS A 329 5.96 -7.14 3.86
N ARG A 330 6.34 -8.02 2.92
CA ARG A 330 7.22 -7.68 1.79
C ARG A 330 6.62 -6.62 0.87
N TYR A 331 5.31 -6.70 0.62
CA TYR A 331 4.60 -5.66 -0.12
C TYR A 331 4.70 -4.29 0.57
N MET A 332 4.49 -4.23 1.89
CA MET A 332 4.63 -2.98 2.63
C MET A 332 6.07 -2.46 2.68
N GLU A 333 7.06 -3.34 2.74
CA GLU A 333 8.48 -2.95 2.69
C GLU A 333 8.86 -2.34 1.33
N GLN A 334 8.38 -2.91 0.22
CA GLN A 334 8.75 -2.45 -1.13
C GLN A 334 7.85 -1.32 -1.66
N PHE A 335 6.55 -1.37 -1.38
CA PHE A 335 5.54 -0.47 -1.96
C PHE A 335 4.76 0.33 -0.92
N GLY A 336 5.07 0.21 0.37
CA GLY A 336 4.33 0.88 1.45
C GLY A 336 4.31 2.41 1.36
N LYS A 337 5.26 3.03 0.65
CA LYS A 337 5.26 4.47 0.37
C LYS A 337 4.17 4.90 -0.61
N VAL A 338 3.67 4.01 -1.48
CA VAL A 338 2.60 4.29 -2.45
C VAL A 338 1.30 3.58 -2.08
N TYR A 339 1.16 3.20 -0.81
CA TYR A 339 -0.07 2.60 -0.27
C TYR A 339 -1.29 3.46 -0.61
N GLY A 340 -2.41 2.78 -0.90
CA GLY A 340 -3.64 3.44 -1.37
C GLY A 340 -3.64 3.84 -2.85
N LYS A 341 -2.57 3.55 -3.62
CA LYS A 341 -2.52 3.73 -5.08
C LYS A 341 -2.11 2.47 -5.84
N LEU A 342 -1.37 1.54 -5.22
CA LEU A 342 -0.90 0.30 -5.85
C LEU A 342 -1.34 -0.91 -5.01
N PRO A 343 -2.61 -1.33 -5.05
CA PRO A 343 -3.09 -2.43 -4.22
C PRO A 343 -2.52 -3.77 -4.68
N LEU A 344 -2.22 -4.65 -3.72
CA LEU A 344 -1.87 -6.06 -3.95
C LEU A 344 -2.97 -6.96 -3.41
N ASN A 345 -3.84 -7.42 -4.31
CA ASN A 345 -4.97 -8.26 -3.97
C ASN A 345 -4.55 -9.74 -3.91
N VAL A 346 -5.06 -10.47 -2.92
CA VAL A 346 -4.72 -11.88 -2.65
C VAL A 346 -5.97 -12.73 -2.57
N GLY A 347 -6.15 -13.57 -3.58
CA GLY A 347 -7.19 -14.60 -3.62
C GLY A 347 -6.61 -15.98 -3.35
N VAL A 348 -7.29 -16.79 -2.55
CA VAL A 348 -6.87 -18.18 -2.28
C VAL A 348 -7.99 -19.16 -2.60
N VAL A 349 -7.74 -20.06 -3.54
CA VAL A 349 -8.65 -21.16 -3.85
C VAL A 349 -8.14 -22.43 -3.19
N TYR A 350 -8.82 -22.88 -2.14
CA TYR A 350 -8.55 -24.16 -1.50
C TYR A 350 -9.34 -25.27 -2.18
N PHE A 351 -8.75 -26.46 -2.34
CA PHE A 351 -9.44 -27.58 -2.94
C PHE A 351 -8.81 -28.93 -2.56
N LYS A 352 -9.61 -29.99 -2.65
CA LYS A 352 -9.13 -31.37 -2.47
C LYS A 352 -8.33 -31.78 -3.70
N ARG A 353 -7.35 -32.69 -3.53
CA ARG A 353 -6.51 -33.22 -4.61
C ARG A 353 -7.29 -33.70 -5.87
N LYS A 354 -8.49 -34.26 -5.69
CA LYS A 354 -9.33 -34.79 -6.79
C LYS A 354 -10.21 -33.72 -7.47
N THR A 355 -10.13 -32.47 -7.05
CA THR A 355 -10.90 -31.39 -7.65
C THR A 355 -10.40 -31.12 -9.06
N PRO A 356 -11.27 -31.03 -10.08
CA PRO A 356 -10.84 -30.72 -11.44
C PRO A 356 -10.08 -29.38 -11.49
N PHE A 357 -8.89 -29.39 -12.06
CA PHE A 357 -8.00 -28.22 -12.00
C PHE A 357 -8.56 -27.00 -12.74
N PHE A 358 -9.36 -27.21 -13.79
CA PHE A 358 -10.05 -26.11 -14.48
C PHE A 358 -10.97 -25.31 -13.54
N ALA A 359 -11.58 -25.97 -12.54
CA ALA A 359 -12.44 -25.28 -11.56
C ALA A 359 -11.60 -24.39 -10.64
N ALA A 360 -10.40 -24.82 -10.26
CA ALA A 360 -9.48 -23.99 -9.48
C ALA A 360 -8.99 -22.78 -10.29
N LEU A 361 -8.67 -22.97 -11.57
CA LEU A 361 -8.26 -21.87 -12.46
C LEU A 361 -9.39 -20.87 -12.71
N ASP A 362 -10.63 -21.34 -12.92
CA ASP A 362 -11.82 -20.47 -13.06
C ASP A 362 -12.03 -19.64 -11.78
N SER A 363 -11.95 -20.26 -10.60
CA SER A 363 -12.03 -19.56 -9.32
C SER A 363 -10.94 -18.50 -9.14
N ALA A 364 -9.69 -18.80 -9.52
CA ALA A 364 -8.59 -17.83 -9.44
C ALA A 364 -8.82 -16.63 -10.37
N ARG A 365 -9.34 -16.88 -11.58
CA ARG A 365 -9.75 -15.81 -12.49
C ARG A 365 -10.88 -14.96 -11.90
N ARG A 366 -11.86 -15.58 -11.26
CA ARG A 366 -12.98 -14.86 -10.61
C ARG A 366 -12.51 -13.96 -9.49
N PHE A 367 -11.56 -14.39 -8.66
CA PHE A 367 -10.96 -13.51 -7.64
C PHE A 367 -10.37 -12.25 -8.25
N LYS A 368 -9.65 -12.36 -9.38
CA LYS A 368 -9.13 -11.18 -10.08
C LYS A 368 -10.22 -10.19 -10.48
N GLU A 369 -11.39 -10.67 -10.90
CA GLU A 369 -12.52 -9.80 -11.24
C GLU A 369 -13.21 -9.24 -10.00
N VAL A 370 -13.35 -10.02 -8.94
CA VAL A 370 -13.94 -9.61 -7.64
C VAL A 370 -13.13 -8.53 -6.94
N PHE A 371 -11.82 -8.44 -7.20
CA PHE A 371 -11.00 -7.41 -6.58
C PHE A 371 -10.96 -6.08 -7.34
N LYS A 372 -11.62 -5.96 -8.49
CA LYS A 372 -11.71 -4.71 -9.25
C LYS A 372 -12.68 -3.73 -8.58
N PHE A 373 -12.25 -3.14 -7.49
CA PHE A 373 -12.96 -2.08 -6.80
C PHE A 373 -12.52 -0.72 -7.34
N ASP A 374 -13.45 0.24 -7.40
CA ASP A 374 -13.05 1.64 -7.52
C ASP A 374 -12.47 2.13 -6.17
N LYS A 375 -11.87 3.32 -6.19
CA LYS A 375 -11.37 3.99 -4.99
C LYS A 375 -12.44 4.07 -3.91
N GLU A 376 -12.04 3.74 -2.69
CA GLU A 376 -12.88 3.86 -1.52
C GLU A 376 -12.64 5.19 -0.81
N GLU A 377 -13.73 5.85 -0.42
CA GLU A 377 -13.68 7.08 0.35
C GLU A 377 -13.44 6.80 1.84
N GLY A 378 -12.59 7.62 2.43
CA GLY A 378 -12.26 7.55 3.85
C GLY A 378 -11.82 8.89 4.40
N TYR A 379 -11.34 8.88 5.63
CA TYR A 379 -10.76 10.06 6.26
C TYR A 379 -9.65 9.70 7.24
N ILE A 380 -8.77 10.67 7.50
CA ILE A 380 -7.71 10.53 8.51
C ILE A 380 -8.33 10.64 9.91
N SER A 381 -8.33 9.55 10.68
CA SER A 381 -8.83 9.56 12.07
C SER A 381 -7.78 10.03 13.07
N GLY A 382 -6.50 9.94 12.72
CA GLY A 382 -5.38 10.46 13.50
C GLY A 382 -4.03 10.14 12.89
N SER A 383 -2.99 10.75 13.46
CA SER A 383 -1.59 10.56 13.05
C SER A 383 -0.69 10.58 14.29
N VAL A 384 0.33 9.73 14.30
CA VAL A 384 1.38 9.72 15.35
C VAL A 384 2.75 9.72 14.66
N ASN A 385 3.63 10.63 15.08
CA ASN A 385 4.99 10.81 14.55
C ASN A 385 6.02 10.67 15.67
N GLU A 386 5.99 9.52 16.36
CA GLU A 386 6.87 9.23 17.52
C GLU A 386 8.05 8.31 17.15
N ASP A 387 8.08 7.75 15.94
CA ASP A 387 9.06 6.74 15.50
C ASP A 387 9.78 7.22 14.23
N TYR A 388 10.63 8.26 14.30
CA TYR A 388 11.38 8.76 13.14
C TYR A 388 12.18 7.63 12.46
N PRO A 389 12.14 7.46 11.12
CA PRO A 389 11.52 8.31 10.08
C PRO A 389 10.11 7.88 9.63
N TYR A 390 9.31 7.29 10.52
CA TYR A 390 7.98 6.75 10.21
C TYR A 390 6.86 7.64 10.74
N LEU A 391 5.84 7.80 9.89
CA LEU A 391 4.55 8.37 10.26
C LEU A 391 3.52 7.23 10.35
N HIS A 392 2.77 7.20 11.44
CA HIS A 392 1.66 6.27 11.63
C HIS A 392 0.33 6.98 11.39
N LEU A 393 -0.26 6.75 10.22
CA LEU A 393 -1.57 7.30 9.84
C LEU A 393 -2.68 6.29 10.17
N ARG A 394 -3.71 6.76 10.86
CA ARG A 394 -4.95 6.00 11.05
C ARG A 394 -5.97 6.49 10.03
N ILE A 395 -6.42 5.58 9.19
CA ILE A 395 -7.35 5.82 8.09
C ILE A 395 -8.64 5.08 8.40
N LYS A 396 -9.79 5.77 8.36
CA LYS A 396 -11.10 5.13 8.51
C LYS A 396 -11.81 5.05 7.17
N VAL A 397 -12.10 3.83 6.72
CA VAL A 397 -12.77 3.50 5.44
C VAL A 397 -13.88 2.49 5.70
N LYS A 398 -15.09 2.74 5.18
CA LYS A 398 -16.28 1.89 5.37
C LYS A 398 -16.49 1.42 6.83
N GLY A 399 -16.18 2.28 7.79
CA GLY A 399 -16.30 2.02 9.24
C GLY A 399 -15.14 1.24 9.87
N LYS A 400 -14.22 0.69 9.07
CA LYS A 400 -13.00 -0.01 9.53
C LYS A 400 -11.83 0.96 9.64
N GLU A 401 -10.94 0.72 10.61
CA GLU A 401 -9.72 1.51 10.79
C GLU A 401 -8.51 0.73 10.29
N ILE A 402 -7.73 1.38 9.42
CA ILE A 402 -6.49 0.90 8.82
C ILE A 402 -5.33 1.71 9.42
N LEU A 403 -4.30 1.02 9.89
CA LEU A 403 -3.06 1.64 10.34
C LEU A 403 -2.01 1.56 9.22
N TRP A 404 -1.65 2.71 8.66
CA TRP A 404 -0.59 2.82 7.67
C TRP A 404 0.68 3.38 8.31
N LYS A 405 1.70 2.53 8.44
CA LYS A 405 3.06 2.95 8.79
C LYS A 405 3.81 3.31 7.51
N VAL A 406 4.14 4.59 7.32
CA VAL A 406 4.82 5.08 6.12
C VAL A 406 6.17 5.69 6.49
N ASN A 407 7.23 5.26 5.82
CA ASN A 407 8.51 5.95 5.85
C ASN A 407 8.42 7.17 4.92
N TYR A 408 8.59 8.38 5.46
CA TYR A 408 8.48 9.63 4.70
C TYR A 408 9.84 10.21 4.29
N THR A 409 10.95 9.48 4.47
CA THR A 409 12.30 9.93 4.11
C THR A 409 12.93 9.05 3.02
N LEU A 410 13.95 9.58 2.37
CA LEU A 410 14.86 8.87 1.49
C LEU A 410 15.95 8.15 2.30
N GLY A 411 16.82 7.40 1.60
CA GLY A 411 17.91 6.66 2.24
C GLY A 411 18.99 7.53 2.88
N ASP A 412 19.07 8.80 2.49
CA ASP A 412 19.94 9.84 3.08
C ASP A 412 19.27 10.59 4.24
N GLY A 413 18.01 10.29 4.56
CA GLY A 413 17.24 10.93 5.62
C GLY A 413 16.47 12.18 5.19
N GLU A 414 16.65 12.68 3.97
CA GLU A 414 15.88 13.81 3.46
C GLU A 414 14.41 13.43 3.25
N ILE A 415 13.50 14.41 3.32
CA ILE A 415 12.06 14.17 3.10
C ILE A 415 11.84 13.65 1.67
N ASP A 416 11.12 12.53 1.57
CA ASP A 416 10.78 11.89 0.30
C ASP A 416 9.60 12.59 -0.37
N TYR A 417 9.87 13.58 -1.21
CA TYR A 417 8.84 14.22 -2.04
C TYR A 417 8.50 13.43 -3.32
N TYR A 418 8.91 12.15 -3.41
CA TYR A 418 8.73 11.33 -4.61
C TYR A 418 7.61 10.32 -4.50
N HIS A 419 7.37 9.72 -3.32
CA HIS A 419 6.47 8.55 -3.20
C HIS A 419 5.24 8.75 -2.30
N PRO A 420 5.38 9.24 -1.05
CA PRO A 420 4.33 9.18 -0.04
C PRO A 420 3.29 10.29 -0.21
N TYR A 421 2.47 10.10 -1.24
CA TYR A 421 1.30 10.92 -1.56
C TYR A 421 0.05 10.06 -1.63
N ILE A 422 -1.03 10.55 -1.03
CA ILE A 422 -2.35 9.91 -1.02
C ILE A 422 -3.38 10.77 -1.77
N LEU A 423 -4.44 10.15 -2.27
CA LEU A 423 -5.52 10.87 -2.97
C LEU A 423 -6.40 11.59 -1.95
N VAL A 424 -6.73 12.86 -2.23
CA VAL A 424 -7.57 13.73 -1.40
C VAL A 424 -8.77 14.26 -2.20
N GLY A 425 -9.84 14.63 -1.49
CA GLY A 425 -11.01 15.24 -2.12
C GLY A 425 -10.79 16.70 -2.50
N GLU A 426 -10.07 17.46 -1.68
CA GLU A 426 -9.81 18.89 -1.84
C GLU A 426 -8.36 19.20 -1.41
N GLY A 427 -7.81 20.33 -1.88
CA GLY A 427 -6.43 20.71 -1.60
C GLY A 427 -5.38 19.79 -2.26
N GLY A 428 -4.09 20.03 -1.99
CA GLY A 428 -3.01 19.28 -2.63
C GLY A 428 -2.81 19.65 -4.11
N ILE A 429 -2.25 18.73 -4.90
CA ILE A 429 -1.89 18.93 -6.32
C ILE A 429 -2.85 18.13 -7.18
N ALA A 430 -3.39 18.75 -8.23
CA ALA A 430 -4.25 18.08 -9.18
C ALA A 430 -3.46 17.09 -10.08
N LEU A 431 -4.06 15.92 -10.27
CA LEU A 431 -3.65 14.84 -11.17
C LEU A 431 -4.81 14.52 -12.08
N SER A 432 -4.97 15.28 -13.17
CA SER A 432 -6.15 15.13 -14.05
C SER A 432 -7.45 15.39 -13.27
N ASP A 433 -8.28 14.38 -13.05
CA ASP A 433 -9.55 14.45 -12.29
C ASP A 433 -9.39 14.16 -10.79
N MET A 434 -8.16 13.86 -10.33
CA MET A 434 -7.85 13.53 -8.95
C MET A 434 -6.97 14.60 -8.30
N ARG A 435 -6.81 14.55 -6.97
CA ARG A 435 -5.86 15.40 -6.25
C ARG A 435 -5.04 14.55 -5.29
N VAL A 436 -3.78 14.93 -5.07
CA VAL A 436 -2.88 14.25 -4.12
C VAL A 436 -2.23 15.21 -3.15
N LYS A 437 -2.00 14.73 -1.93
CA LYS A 437 -1.28 15.47 -0.89
C LYS A 437 -0.20 14.61 -0.28
N HIS A 438 0.92 15.23 0.08
CA HIS A 438 2.00 14.55 0.78
C HIS A 438 1.52 14.13 2.17
N VAL A 439 1.94 12.95 2.65
CA VAL A 439 1.48 12.40 3.94
C VAL A 439 1.74 13.31 5.14
N LEU A 440 2.83 14.08 5.12
CA LEU A 440 3.18 15.03 6.19
C LEU A 440 2.25 16.26 6.25
N SER A 441 1.51 16.53 5.19
CA SER A 441 0.59 17.66 5.11
C SER A 441 -0.86 17.24 5.42
N LEU A 442 -1.08 15.99 5.82
CA LEU A 442 -2.41 15.48 6.13
C LEU A 442 -2.85 15.86 7.53
N GLU A 443 -4.11 16.23 7.66
CA GLU A 443 -4.71 16.62 8.94
C GLU A 443 -5.83 15.66 9.37
N LYS A 444 -6.10 15.61 10.68
CA LYS A 444 -7.21 14.81 11.21
C LYS A 444 -8.54 15.32 10.65
N GLY A 445 -9.37 14.41 10.16
CA GLY A 445 -10.66 14.69 9.53
C GLY A 445 -10.59 14.92 8.02
N GLU A 446 -9.39 15.00 7.45
CA GLU A 446 -9.20 15.20 6.01
C GLU A 446 -9.76 14.02 5.23
N LYS A 447 -10.58 14.32 4.21
CA LYS A 447 -11.19 13.32 3.33
C LYS A 447 -10.18 12.82 2.31
N ILE A 448 -10.04 11.50 2.23
CA ILE A 448 -9.10 10.82 1.35
C ILE A 448 -9.81 9.77 0.49
N LYS A 449 -9.13 9.34 -0.56
CA LYS A 449 -9.53 8.20 -1.39
C LYS A 449 -8.37 7.21 -1.45
N ILE A 450 -8.67 5.92 -1.36
CA ILE A 450 -7.64 4.88 -1.46
C ILE A 450 -8.10 3.75 -2.35
N TYR A 451 -7.13 3.12 -3.01
CA TYR A 451 -7.25 1.78 -3.59
C TYR A 451 -6.66 0.79 -2.57
N PRO A 452 -7.48 0.20 -1.69
CA PRO A 452 -6.99 -0.70 -0.66
C PRO A 452 -6.62 -2.06 -1.26
N SER A 453 -5.74 -2.79 -0.58
CA SER A 453 -5.44 -4.17 -0.92
C SER A 453 -6.46 -5.09 -0.27
N TYR A 454 -6.92 -6.12 -0.97
CA TYR A 454 -7.89 -7.08 -0.44
C TYR A 454 -7.34 -8.50 -0.29
N PHE A 455 -7.91 -9.23 0.66
CA PHE A 455 -7.71 -10.66 0.88
C PHE A 455 -9.06 -11.38 0.87
N ASP A 456 -9.14 -12.49 0.14
CA ASP A 456 -10.29 -13.39 0.20
C ASP A 456 -9.89 -14.84 -0.12
N PHE A 457 -10.72 -15.79 0.28
CA PHE A 457 -10.52 -17.20 0.00
C PHE A 457 -11.82 -17.94 -0.28
N GLU A 458 -11.72 -19.08 -0.96
CA GLU A 458 -12.85 -19.99 -1.13
C GLU A 458 -12.39 -21.44 -1.15
N TYR A 459 -13.17 -22.30 -0.49
CA TYR A 459 -12.92 -23.74 -0.48
C TYR A 459 -13.87 -24.47 -1.42
N LEU A 460 -13.30 -25.04 -2.49
CA LEU A 460 -14.00 -25.88 -3.46
C LEU A 460 -14.21 -27.29 -2.89
N ASP A 461 -15.08 -27.41 -1.89
CA ASP A 461 -15.61 -28.69 -1.45
C ASP A 461 -16.41 -29.40 -2.56
N THR A 462 -17.02 -28.59 -3.43
CA THR A 462 -17.69 -28.94 -4.68
C THR A 462 -17.28 -27.97 -5.79
N THR A 463 -17.46 -28.36 -7.05
CA THR A 463 -17.14 -27.46 -8.18
C THR A 463 -18.09 -26.26 -8.27
N ARG A 464 -19.30 -26.34 -7.69
CA ARG A 464 -20.29 -25.25 -7.70
C ARG A 464 -19.78 -24.00 -6.97
N ARG A 465 -18.97 -24.17 -5.91
CA ARG A 465 -18.40 -23.07 -5.10
C ARG A 465 -17.67 -22.00 -5.88
N ARG A 466 -17.17 -22.31 -7.08
CA ARG A 466 -16.54 -21.28 -7.94
C ARG A 466 -17.49 -20.13 -8.27
N PHE A 467 -18.79 -20.40 -8.34
CA PHE A 467 -19.81 -19.38 -8.61
C PHE A 467 -20.14 -18.52 -7.38
N ASP A 468 -19.68 -18.90 -6.18
CA ASP A 468 -19.81 -18.11 -4.96
C ASP A 468 -18.74 -16.99 -4.91
N ILE A 469 -17.78 -16.97 -5.87
CA ILE A 469 -16.78 -15.91 -6.03
C ILE A 469 -17.34 -14.87 -7.00
N ILE A 470 -18.25 -14.06 -6.48
CA ILE A 470 -18.92 -12.95 -7.19
C ILE A 470 -19.08 -11.76 -6.24
N LEU A 471 -19.09 -10.56 -6.79
CA LEU A 471 -19.47 -9.35 -6.06
C LEU A 471 -20.96 -9.11 -6.20
N GLU A 472 -21.62 -8.88 -5.07
CA GLU A 472 -22.96 -8.34 -4.94
C GLU A 472 -22.87 -7.04 -4.14
N LYS A 473 -23.25 -5.91 -4.75
CA LYS A 473 -23.21 -4.58 -4.11
C LYS A 473 -21.86 -4.25 -3.44
N GLU A 474 -20.76 -4.46 -4.16
CA GLU A 474 -19.38 -4.24 -3.70
C GLU A 474 -18.94 -5.13 -2.52
N LYS A 475 -19.64 -6.23 -2.27
CA LYS A 475 -19.24 -7.22 -1.27
C LYS A 475 -19.37 -8.62 -1.83
N ARG A 476 -18.68 -9.55 -1.20
CA ARG A 476 -18.91 -10.97 -1.45
C ARG A 476 -19.78 -11.52 -0.34
N PRO A 477 -20.94 -12.14 -0.65
CA PRO A 477 -21.79 -12.72 0.37
C PRO A 477 -21.03 -13.75 1.21
N HIS A 478 -21.08 -13.56 2.53
CA HIS A 478 -20.56 -14.53 3.48
C HIS A 478 -21.57 -15.68 3.64
N ARG A 479 -21.09 -16.91 3.84
CA ARG A 479 -21.95 -18.10 3.87
C ARG A 479 -23.07 -18.05 4.91
N ILE A 480 -22.76 -17.47 6.06
CA ILE A 480 -23.69 -17.31 7.19
C ILE A 480 -24.40 -15.94 7.13
N PHE A 481 -23.65 -14.84 7.15
CA PHE A 481 -24.19 -13.48 7.22
C PHE A 481 -24.60 -12.83 5.88
N GLY A 482 -24.53 -13.54 4.75
CA GLY A 482 -24.85 -12.97 3.43
C GLY A 482 -24.08 -11.66 3.15
N GLU A 483 -24.79 -10.64 2.66
CA GLU A 483 -24.24 -9.30 2.36
C GLU A 483 -23.66 -8.56 3.59
N LYS A 484 -24.01 -8.98 4.82
CA LYS A 484 -23.48 -8.35 6.05
C LYS A 484 -22.10 -8.85 6.42
N GLY A 485 -21.63 -9.91 5.78
CA GLY A 485 -20.28 -10.41 5.93
C GLY A 485 -19.20 -9.39 5.59
N SER A 486 -17.98 -9.72 6.02
CA SER A 486 -16.80 -8.90 5.82
C SER A 486 -16.01 -9.22 4.55
N ARG A 487 -16.43 -10.20 3.75
CA ARG A 487 -15.74 -10.59 2.51
C ARG A 487 -16.01 -9.59 1.37
N PRO A 488 -15.01 -9.24 0.55
CA PRO A 488 -13.59 -9.51 0.77
C PRO A 488 -13.03 -8.64 1.91
N TYR A 489 -12.02 -9.15 2.60
CA TYR A 489 -11.35 -8.44 3.71
C TYR A 489 -10.33 -7.46 3.16
N TYR A 490 -10.06 -6.36 3.86
CA TYR A 490 -8.83 -5.61 3.61
C TYR A 490 -7.61 -6.44 4.02
N MET A 491 -6.49 -6.27 3.32
CA MET A 491 -5.24 -6.98 3.61
C MET A 491 -4.76 -6.70 5.05
N GLU A 492 -5.11 -5.56 5.60
CA GLU A 492 -4.84 -5.14 6.97
C GLU A 492 -5.49 -6.08 7.99
N GLU A 493 -6.68 -6.60 7.69
CA GLU A 493 -7.49 -7.45 8.57
C GLU A 493 -6.97 -8.88 8.69
N ILE A 494 -6.01 -9.31 7.87
CA ILE A 494 -5.34 -10.61 8.03
C ILE A 494 -4.71 -10.75 9.43
N ASN A 495 -4.28 -9.64 10.04
CA ASN A 495 -3.76 -9.66 11.40
C ASN A 495 -4.84 -10.08 12.42
N ASN A 496 -6.12 -9.79 12.15
CA ASN A 496 -7.24 -10.17 13.01
C ASN A 496 -7.49 -11.69 12.94
N PHE A 497 -7.33 -12.31 11.77
CA PHE A 497 -7.37 -13.77 11.61
C PHE A 497 -6.30 -14.43 12.48
N LYS A 498 -5.05 -13.95 12.39
CA LYS A 498 -3.92 -14.44 13.20
C LYS A 498 -4.19 -14.28 14.69
N LYS A 499 -4.57 -13.06 15.11
CA LYS A 499 -4.84 -12.72 16.51
C LYS A 499 -5.95 -13.60 17.10
N LEU A 500 -7.04 -13.82 16.36
CA LEU A 500 -8.13 -14.66 16.83
C LEU A 500 -7.68 -16.11 17.02
N TRP A 501 -6.92 -16.66 16.07
CA TRP A 501 -6.37 -18.00 16.19
C TRP A 501 -5.39 -18.13 17.37
N GLU A 502 -4.56 -17.13 17.62
CA GLU A 502 -3.63 -17.09 18.75
C GLU A 502 -4.35 -17.06 20.11
N ILE A 503 -5.50 -16.37 20.20
CA ILE A 503 -6.36 -16.40 21.39
C ILE A 503 -6.79 -17.84 21.69
N PHE A 504 -7.19 -18.60 20.67
CA PHE A 504 -7.61 -20.00 20.83
C PHE A 504 -6.45 -20.93 21.22
N CYS A 505 -5.26 -20.70 20.66
CA CYS A 505 -4.05 -21.47 20.98
C CYS A 505 -3.46 -21.17 22.37
N GLY A 506 -3.81 -20.05 23.01
CA GLY A 506 -3.30 -19.69 24.34
C GLY A 506 -1.83 -19.20 24.36
N ASN A 507 -1.30 -18.68 23.24
CA ASN A 507 0.13 -18.38 23.05
C ASN A 507 0.70 -17.20 23.88
N ASN A 508 -0.08 -16.59 24.78
CA ASN A 508 0.46 -15.63 25.75
C ASN A 508 0.57 -16.34 27.09
N SER A 509 1.76 -16.32 27.70
CA SER A 509 2.29 -17.17 28.80
C SER A 509 1.48 -17.28 30.11
N GLN A 510 0.22 -16.87 30.14
CA GLN A 510 -0.71 -16.96 31.27
C GLN A 510 -2.13 -17.42 30.85
N LYS A 511 -2.35 -17.87 29.60
CA LYS A 511 -3.70 -18.12 29.06
C LYS A 511 -4.02 -19.63 28.92
N LYS A 512 -5.26 -19.99 29.27
CA LYS A 512 -5.83 -21.33 29.06
C LYS A 512 -6.00 -21.61 27.57
N LYS A 513 -5.50 -22.75 27.07
CA LYS A 513 -5.77 -23.21 25.69
C LYS A 513 -7.24 -23.59 25.55
N ILE A 514 -7.90 -23.15 24.48
CA ILE A 514 -9.28 -23.53 24.18
C ILE A 514 -9.27 -24.80 23.36
N ASN A 515 -10.05 -25.80 23.78
CA ASN A 515 -10.08 -27.06 23.06
C ASN A 515 -10.97 -27.01 21.81
N THR A 516 -10.71 -27.90 20.86
CA THR A 516 -11.43 -28.06 19.59
C THR A 516 -12.92 -28.25 19.81
N SER A 517 -13.33 -29.03 20.81
CA SER A 517 -14.74 -29.27 21.12
C SER A 517 -15.46 -28.03 21.65
N GLN A 518 -14.79 -27.15 22.41
CA GLN A 518 -15.35 -25.89 22.92
C GLN A 518 -15.62 -24.95 21.75
N ILE A 519 -14.67 -24.82 20.82
CA ILE A 519 -14.84 -23.98 19.63
C ILE A 519 -15.98 -24.50 18.75
N GLN A 520 -16.06 -25.81 18.53
CA GLN A 520 -17.15 -26.41 17.75
C GLN A 520 -18.52 -26.27 18.44
N ASN A 521 -18.57 -26.40 19.76
CA ASN A 521 -19.80 -26.17 20.53
C ASN A 521 -20.23 -24.69 20.40
N PHE A 522 -19.29 -23.77 20.58
CA PHE A 522 -19.52 -22.33 20.44
C PHE A 522 -20.02 -21.97 19.03
N GLU A 523 -19.34 -22.47 17.98
CA GLU A 523 -19.76 -22.28 16.58
C GLU A 523 -21.17 -22.83 16.32
N SER A 524 -21.45 -24.06 16.76
CA SER A 524 -22.74 -24.73 16.57
C SER A 524 -23.90 -23.97 17.22
N VAL A 525 -23.72 -23.51 18.47
CA VAL A 525 -24.73 -22.71 19.19
C VAL A 525 -25.03 -21.42 18.42
N LEU A 526 -23.99 -20.74 17.93
CA LEU A 526 -24.16 -19.49 17.19
C LEU A 526 -24.85 -19.71 15.85
N ILE A 527 -24.42 -20.68 15.04
CA ILE A 527 -25.03 -20.97 13.73
C ILE A 527 -26.50 -21.34 13.89
N SER A 528 -26.80 -22.24 14.84
CA SER A 528 -28.17 -22.66 15.13
C SER A 528 -29.07 -21.47 15.45
N LYS A 529 -28.61 -20.53 16.29
CA LYS A 529 -29.39 -19.35 16.65
C LYS A 529 -29.47 -18.29 15.57
N ILE A 530 -28.42 -18.14 14.76
CA ILE A 530 -28.44 -17.28 13.57
C ILE A 530 -29.53 -17.74 12.60
N GLU A 531 -29.63 -19.05 12.34
CA GLU A 531 -30.65 -19.64 11.47
C GLU A 531 -32.05 -19.56 12.10
N GLU A 532 -32.21 -20.01 13.34
CA GLU A 532 -33.50 -20.02 14.07
C GLU A 532 -34.11 -18.61 14.15
N TRP A 533 -33.29 -17.59 14.36
CA TRP A 533 -33.77 -16.21 14.53
C TRP A 533 -33.83 -15.42 13.21
N GLY A 534 -33.34 -16.01 12.11
CA GLY A 534 -33.30 -15.42 10.79
C GLY A 534 -32.39 -14.19 10.72
N LEU A 535 -31.23 -14.23 11.38
CA LEU A 535 -30.30 -13.09 11.46
C LEU A 535 -29.52 -12.83 10.15
N ASN A 536 -29.63 -13.73 9.18
CA ASN A 536 -28.89 -13.68 7.90
C ASN A 536 -29.22 -12.43 7.06
N ASP A 537 -30.46 -11.93 7.16
CA ASP A 537 -30.98 -10.85 6.30
C ASP A 537 -31.37 -9.57 7.06
N ILE A 538 -31.17 -9.54 8.38
CA ILE A 538 -31.60 -8.40 9.21
C ILE A 538 -30.60 -7.24 9.07
N TYR A 539 -31.08 -6.05 8.70
CA TYR A 539 -30.28 -4.84 8.79
C TYR A 539 -29.91 -4.56 10.26
N PHE A 540 -28.62 -4.30 10.51
CA PHE A 540 -28.09 -3.82 11.79
C PHE A 540 -28.67 -2.43 12.13
N ASP A 541 -29.95 -2.37 12.45
CA ASP A 541 -30.53 -1.27 13.19
C ASP A 541 -30.37 -1.62 14.68
N GLN A 542 -29.69 -0.74 15.42
CA GLN A 542 -29.45 -0.89 16.86
C GLN A 542 -30.76 -0.94 17.68
N LYS A 543 -31.92 -0.70 17.05
CA LYS A 543 -33.26 -0.89 17.65
C LYS A 543 -33.85 -2.29 17.48
N ASN A 544 -33.14 -3.23 16.85
CA ASN A 544 -33.65 -4.59 16.68
C ASN A 544 -33.39 -5.44 17.93
N LYS A 545 -34.45 -5.72 18.69
CA LYS A 545 -34.44 -6.58 19.89
C LYS A 545 -33.78 -7.95 19.66
N LYS A 546 -33.87 -8.53 18.44
CA LYS A 546 -33.20 -9.80 18.12
C LYS A 546 -31.67 -9.67 18.13
N MET A 547 -31.13 -8.53 17.69
CA MET A 547 -29.69 -8.29 17.67
C MET A 547 -29.14 -8.07 19.08
N GLU A 548 -29.89 -7.38 19.94
CA GLU A 548 -29.53 -7.23 21.36
C GLU A 548 -29.48 -8.59 22.06
N LEU A 549 -30.49 -9.44 21.85
CA LEU A 549 -30.52 -10.82 22.35
C LEU A 549 -29.36 -11.66 21.80
N PHE A 550 -29.00 -11.48 20.53
CA PHE A 550 -27.87 -12.18 19.93
C PHE A 550 -26.53 -11.73 20.50
N GLN A 551 -26.34 -10.43 20.75
CA GLN A 551 -25.15 -9.94 21.44
C GLN A 551 -25.05 -10.50 22.86
N ALA A 552 -26.14 -10.56 23.61
CA ALA A 552 -26.17 -11.18 24.94
C ALA A 552 -25.81 -12.68 24.87
N LEU A 553 -26.38 -13.43 23.92
CA LEU A 553 -26.02 -14.83 23.69
C LEU A 553 -24.53 -15.01 23.39
N ILE A 554 -23.94 -14.14 22.57
CA ILE A 554 -22.50 -14.17 22.28
C ILE A 554 -21.70 -13.99 23.57
N GLU A 555 -22.03 -12.97 24.37
CA GLU A 555 -21.35 -12.69 25.63
C GLU A 555 -21.42 -13.88 26.61
N ASP A 556 -22.61 -14.43 26.81
CA ASP A 556 -22.85 -15.58 27.69
C ASP A 556 -22.13 -16.84 27.17
N SER A 557 -22.10 -17.05 25.86
CA SER A 557 -21.43 -18.20 25.24
C SER A 557 -19.91 -18.09 25.31
N ILE A 558 -19.33 -16.89 25.22
CA ILE A 558 -17.89 -16.67 25.43
C ILE A 558 -17.52 -17.03 26.88
N ILE A 559 -18.34 -16.64 27.85
CA ILE A 559 -18.09 -16.94 29.27
C ILE A 559 -18.32 -18.43 29.56
N GLY A 560 -19.48 -18.97 29.18
CA GLY A 560 -19.90 -20.31 29.57
C GLY A 560 -19.25 -21.45 28.77
N ILE A 561 -18.95 -21.24 27.48
CA ILE A 561 -18.38 -22.28 26.61
C ILE A 561 -16.87 -22.14 26.49
N LEU A 562 -16.39 -20.92 26.19
CA LEU A 562 -14.96 -20.66 25.98
C LEU A 562 -14.19 -20.42 27.28
N ASP A 563 -14.90 -20.16 28.39
CA ASP A 563 -14.32 -19.85 29.71
C ASP A 563 -13.41 -18.61 29.66
N ILE A 564 -13.84 -17.58 28.91
CA ILE A 564 -13.13 -16.31 28.80
C ILE A 564 -13.91 -15.23 29.57
N PRO A 565 -13.35 -14.70 30.67
CA PRO A 565 -14.05 -13.71 31.47
C PRO A 565 -14.11 -12.36 30.76
N LYS A 566 -15.21 -11.62 30.97
CA LYS A 566 -15.41 -10.26 30.43
C LYS A 566 -14.43 -9.24 31.00
N MET A 567 -13.98 -9.44 32.24
CA MET A 567 -13.05 -8.58 32.95
C MET A 567 -11.84 -9.38 33.42
N ILE A 568 -10.66 -8.77 33.40
CA ILE A 568 -9.41 -9.35 33.91
C ILE A 568 -8.70 -8.34 34.82
N LYS A 569 -7.87 -8.83 35.74
CA LYS A 569 -6.98 -7.97 36.53
C LYS A 569 -5.68 -7.74 35.77
N LYS A 570 -5.29 -6.48 35.60
CA LYS A 570 -3.98 -6.08 35.08
C LYS A 570 -3.47 -4.92 35.93
N ASP A 571 -2.25 -5.05 36.47
CA ASP A 571 -1.64 -4.05 37.35
C ASP A 571 -2.59 -3.63 38.50
N GLU A 572 -3.20 -4.63 39.15
CA GLU A 572 -4.20 -4.51 40.23
C GLU A 572 -5.53 -3.82 39.86
N GLN A 573 -5.69 -3.38 38.61
CA GLN A 573 -6.93 -2.78 38.11
C GLN A 573 -7.78 -3.78 37.34
N LEU A 574 -9.11 -3.69 37.53
CA LEU A 574 -10.07 -4.48 36.79
C LEU A 574 -10.33 -3.81 35.43
N ILE A 575 -9.87 -4.43 34.34
CA ILE A 575 -10.02 -3.93 32.98
C ILE A 575 -10.85 -4.89 32.13
N LYS A 576 -11.45 -4.38 31.04
CA LYS A 576 -12.13 -5.22 30.05
C LYS A 576 -11.13 -6.17 29.40
N ASN A 577 -11.52 -7.43 29.25
CA ASN A 577 -10.69 -8.42 28.61
C ASN A 577 -10.61 -8.16 27.08
N PRO A 578 -9.43 -7.84 26.53
CA PRO A 578 -9.31 -7.55 25.10
C PRO A 578 -9.58 -8.77 24.23
N ASP A 579 -9.39 -10.00 24.74
CA ASP A 579 -9.70 -11.23 24.01
C ASP A 579 -11.22 -11.43 23.90
N PHE A 580 -11.95 -11.18 24.99
CA PHE A 580 -13.41 -11.22 25.01
C PHE A 580 -14.01 -10.29 23.94
N GLU A 581 -13.56 -9.03 23.91
CA GLU A 581 -14.02 -8.06 22.91
C GLU A 581 -13.60 -8.47 21.48
N SER A 582 -12.38 -9.00 21.31
CA SER A 582 -11.90 -9.46 19.99
C SER A 582 -12.75 -10.61 19.44
N ILE A 583 -13.13 -11.58 20.29
CA ILE A 583 -14.01 -12.70 19.90
C ILE A 583 -15.43 -12.18 19.60
N LYS A 584 -15.98 -11.32 20.46
CA LYS A 584 -17.31 -10.74 20.24
C LYS A 584 -17.40 -10.03 18.89
N GLN A 585 -16.43 -9.16 18.57
CA GLN A 585 -16.41 -8.44 17.29
C GLN A 585 -16.15 -9.36 16.09
N SER A 586 -15.37 -10.42 16.25
CA SER A 586 -15.14 -11.38 15.16
C SER A 586 -16.39 -12.20 14.82
N VAL A 587 -17.22 -12.55 15.82
CA VAL A 587 -18.52 -13.18 15.58
C VAL A 587 -19.46 -12.24 14.84
N LEU A 588 -19.60 -10.99 15.32
CA LEU A 588 -20.52 -10.01 14.73
C LEU A 588 -20.17 -9.62 13.28
N SER A 589 -18.89 -9.72 12.90
CA SER A 589 -18.40 -9.40 11.55
C SER A 589 -18.36 -10.61 10.60
N GLY A 590 -18.60 -11.83 11.11
CA GLY A 590 -18.41 -13.09 10.37
C GLY A 590 -16.99 -13.64 10.37
N LEU A 591 -15.98 -12.85 10.76
CA LEU A 591 -14.58 -13.26 10.76
C LEU A 591 -14.32 -14.52 11.60
N PHE A 592 -15.04 -14.72 12.70
CA PHE A 592 -14.94 -15.93 13.51
C PHE A 592 -15.15 -17.19 12.67
N PHE A 593 -16.25 -17.25 11.92
CA PHE A 593 -16.61 -18.44 11.13
C PHE A 593 -15.60 -18.70 10.01
N ASP A 594 -15.11 -17.63 9.38
CA ASP A 594 -14.07 -17.74 8.35
C ASP A 594 -12.73 -18.23 8.93
N VAL A 595 -12.35 -17.79 10.14
CA VAL A 595 -11.17 -18.31 10.84
C VAL A 595 -11.33 -19.79 11.18
N ILE A 596 -12.50 -20.22 11.68
CA ILE A 596 -12.75 -21.63 12.00
C ILE A 596 -12.74 -22.49 10.73
N GLU A 597 -13.42 -22.06 9.66
CA GLU A 597 -13.37 -22.75 8.37
C GLU A 597 -11.92 -22.88 7.88
N LEU A 598 -11.18 -21.77 7.88
CA LEU A 598 -9.81 -21.73 7.38
C LEU A 598 -8.87 -22.64 8.15
N TYR A 599 -8.81 -22.49 9.47
CA TYR A 599 -7.83 -23.22 10.28
C TYR A 599 -8.25 -24.67 10.54
N MET A 600 -9.50 -24.90 10.96
CA MET A 600 -9.94 -26.22 11.43
C MET A 600 -10.46 -27.10 10.29
N SER A 601 -11.22 -26.54 9.34
CA SER A 601 -11.81 -27.33 8.25
C SER A 601 -10.89 -27.50 7.05
N ILE A 602 -10.27 -26.40 6.59
CA ILE A 602 -9.44 -26.37 5.38
C ILE A 602 -8.01 -26.82 5.69
N MET A 603 -7.35 -26.18 6.66
CA MET A 603 -5.96 -26.45 7.02
C MET A 603 -5.80 -27.62 8.00
N LYS A 604 -6.91 -28.09 8.59
CA LYS A 604 -6.94 -29.21 9.56
C LYS A 604 -6.02 -29.01 10.76
N ARG A 605 -5.90 -27.77 11.22
CA ARG A 605 -5.18 -27.41 12.45
C ARG A 605 -6.11 -27.50 13.65
N LYS A 606 -5.57 -27.92 14.78
CA LYS A 606 -6.25 -27.87 16.07
C LYS A 606 -5.54 -26.88 16.99
N PRO A 607 -6.27 -26.11 17.80
CA PRO A 607 -5.65 -25.15 18.72
C PRO A 607 -4.69 -25.83 19.71
N GLU A 608 -5.00 -27.06 20.14
CA GLU A 608 -4.19 -27.78 21.14
C GLU A 608 -2.88 -28.36 20.57
N GLU A 609 -2.83 -28.58 19.25
CA GLU A 609 -1.68 -29.18 18.56
C GLU A 609 -0.59 -28.16 18.18
N VAL A 610 -0.84 -26.86 18.42
CA VAL A 610 0.17 -25.81 18.24
C VAL A 610 1.07 -25.81 19.49
N SER A 611 2.20 -26.52 19.39
CA SER A 611 3.35 -26.32 20.28
C SER A 611 4.08 -25.03 19.90
N GLU A 612 4.61 -24.33 20.91
CA GLU A 612 5.36 -23.07 20.79
C GLU A 612 6.39 -23.02 19.65
#